data_AF-A0ABD5T7L0-F1
#
_entry.id   AF-A0ABD5T7L0-F1
#
_cell.length_a   1.000
_cell.length_b   1.000
_cell.length_c   1.000
_cell.angle_alpha   90.00
_cell.angle_beta   90.00
_cell.angle_gamma   90.00
#
_symmetry.space_group_name_H-M   'P 1'
#
loop_
_entity.id
_entity.type
_entity.pdbx_description
1 polymer ?
#
loop_
_entity_poly.entity_id
_entity_poly.type
_entity_poly.pdbx_seq_one_letter_code
_entity_poly.pdbx_strand_id
1 'polypeptide(L)' 'GKRMGHAGAIVSGSGTGTAQSKIDALNDAGVPVGDTPEEVADHVEDFL' A
#
# COMPACT_ATOMS: atom_id res chain seq x y z
N GLY A 1 -11.39 -11.00 10.25
CA GLY A 1 -10.69 -10.62 9.02
C GLY A 1 -11.60 -10.78 7.83
N LYS A 2 -11.53 -9.87 6.85
CA LYS A 2 -12.35 -9.89 5.63
C LYS A 2 -11.45 -10.23 4.45
N ARG A 3 -11.81 -11.26 3.68
CA ARG A 3 -11.12 -11.61 2.42
C ARG A 3 -11.65 -10.75 1.29
N MET A 4 -10.75 -10.26 0.44
CA MET A 4 -11.06 -9.40 -0.70
C MET A 4 -10.64 -10.08 -2.01
N GLY A 5 -11.38 -11.10 -2.44
CA GLY A 5 -11.16 -11.81 -3.70
C GLY A 5 -9.94 -12.72 -3.69
N HIS A 6 -8.73 -12.16 -3.83
CA HIS A 6 -7.48 -12.94 -3.85
C HIS A 6 -7.24 -13.67 -2.52
N ALA A 7 -6.77 -14.91 -2.57
CA ALA A 7 -6.61 -15.77 -1.39
C ALA A 7 -5.76 -15.14 -0.27
N GLY A 8 -4.71 -14.38 -0.65
CA GLY A 8 -3.84 -13.66 0.28
C GLY A 8 -4.31 -12.25 0.66
N ALA A 9 -5.35 -11.70 0.03
CA ALA A 9 -5.85 -10.36 0.31
C ALA A 9 -6.75 -10.37 1.56
N ILE A 10 -6.13 -10.39 2.74
CA ILE A 10 -6.82 -10.45 4.02
C ILE A 10 -6.21 -9.50 5.06
N VAL A 11 -7.08 -8.76 5.75
CA VAL A 11 -6.73 -8.07 7.00
C VAL A 11 -7.13 -9.00 8.16
N SER A 12 -6.15 -9.39 8.98
CA SER A 12 -6.36 -10.30 10.11
C SER A 12 -7.09 -9.61 11.27
N GLY A 13 -7.76 -10.39 12.12
CA GLY A 13 -8.50 -9.86 13.28
C GLY A 13 -7.61 -9.15 14.32
N SER A 14 -6.30 -9.44 14.29
CA SER A 14 -5.25 -8.77 15.06
C SER A 14 -4.88 -7.37 14.54
N GLY A 15 -5.49 -6.91 13.44
CA GLY A 15 -5.11 -5.66 12.77
C GLY A 15 -3.90 -5.78 11.84
N THR A 16 -3.35 -6.98 11.65
CA THR A 16 -2.21 -7.22 10.74
C THR A 16 -2.67 -7.27 9.28
N GLY A 17 -1.85 -6.73 8.37
CA GLY A 17 -2.10 -6.78 6.92
C GLY A 17 -2.95 -5.62 6.39
N THR A 18 -3.13 -4.55 7.15
CA THR A 18 -3.85 -3.35 6.70
C THR A 18 -3.06 -2.60 5.62
N ALA A 19 -3.78 -1.85 4.79
CA ALA A 19 -3.16 -0.94 3.83
C ALA A 19 -2.31 0.12 4.56
N GLN A 20 -2.85 0.73 5.61
CA GLN A 20 -2.15 1.76 6.40
C GLN A 20 -0.78 1.28 6.88
N SER A 21 -0.68 0.07 7.45
CA SER A 21 0.60 -0.46 7.94
C SER A 21 1.67 -0.59 6.84
N LYS A 22 1.26 -0.78 5.58
CA LYS A 22 2.17 -0.86 4.43
C LYS A 22 2.55 0.52 3.92
N ILE A 23 1.58 1.45 3.89
CA ILE A 23 1.80 2.86 3.53
C ILE A 23 2.82 3.48 4.50
N ASP A 24 2.59 3.33 5.80
CA ASP A 24 3.50 3.87 6.83
C ASP A 24 4.93 3.31 6.66
N ALA A 25 5.06 1.99 6.48
CA ALA A 25 6.37 1.35 6.31
C ALA A 25 7.12 1.78 5.04
N LEU A 26 6.41 2.03 3.95
CA LEU A 26 7.01 2.53 2.70
C LEU A 26 7.43 3.99 2.85
N ASN A 27 6.58 4.84 3.44
CA ASN A 27 6.88 6.24 3.70
C ASN A 27 8.06 6.39 4.67
N ASP A 28 8.12 5.58 5.74
CA ASP A 28 9.24 5.55 6.69
C ASP A 28 10.57 5.15 6.00
N ALA A 29 10.50 4.37 4.93
CA ALA A 29 11.64 4.01 4.09
C ALA A 29 11.97 5.07 3.02
N GLY A 30 11.22 6.18 2.97
CA GLY A 30 11.39 7.25 1.98
C GLY A 30 10.82 6.93 0.59
N VAL A 31 9.96 5.91 0.48
CA VAL A 31 9.30 5.55 -0.78
C VAL A 31 8.01 6.36 -0.91
N PRO A 32 7.81 7.12 -2.01
CA PRO A 32 6.54 7.81 -2.24
C PRO A 32 5.42 6.81 -2.49
N VAL A 33 4.26 7.05 -1.88
CA VAL A 33 3.07 6.19 -1.99
C VAL A 33 1.89 7.04 -2.43
N GLY A 34 1.30 6.71 -3.59
CA GLY A 34 0.08 7.32 -4.09
C GLY A 34 -1.18 6.75 -3.44
N ASP A 35 -2.20 7.61 -3.29
CA ASP A 35 -3.55 7.28 -2.86
C ASP A 35 -4.36 6.62 -4.00
N THR A 36 -3.98 6.91 -5.24
CA THR A 36 -4.61 6.34 -6.45
C THR A 36 -3.61 5.58 -7.32
N PRO A 37 -4.04 4.58 -8.11
CA PRO A 37 -3.14 3.87 -9.02
C PRO A 37 -2.49 4.78 -10.07
N GLU A 38 -3.16 5.85 -10.48
CA GLU A 38 -2.69 6.81 -11.49
C GLU A 38 -1.42 7.55 -11.03
N GLU A 39 -1.34 7.91 -9.75
CA GLU A 39 -0.20 8.63 -9.15
C GLU A 39 1.11 7.82 -9.18
N VAL A 40 1.05 6.50 -9.39
CA VAL A 40 2.25 5.69 -9.62
C VAL A 40 3.03 6.19 -10.85
N ALA A 41 2.33 6.59 -11.91
CA ALA A 41 2.98 7.13 -13.11
C ALA A 41 3.69 8.45 -12.80
N ASP A 42 3.02 9.35 -12.09
CA ASP A 42 3.57 10.66 -11.69
C ASP A 42 4.82 10.48 -10.83
N HIS A 43 4.79 9.60 -9.83
CA HIS A 43 5.95 9.32 -8.98
C HIS A 43 7.12 8.71 -9.74
N VAL A 44 6.87 7.87 -10.76
CA VAL A 44 7.94 7.32 -11.59
C VAL A 44 8.55 8.41 -12.47
N GLU A 45 7.73 9.32 -13.00
CA GLU A 45 8.21 10.47 -13.78
C GLU A 45 9.14 11.37 -12.97
N ASP A 46 8.86 11.59 -11.68
CA ASP A 46 9.71 12.39 -10.77
C ASP A 46 11.15 11.85 -10.60
N PHE A 47 11.42 10.58 -10.96
CA PHE A 47 12.75 9.97 -10.87
C PHE A 47 13.57 10.03 -12.17
N LEU A 48 13.00 10.54 -13.26
CA LEU A 48 13.64 10.59 -14.59
C LEU A 48 14.30 11.95 -14.87
#